data_AF-A0A4Y3WFV4-F1
#
_entry.id   AF-A0A4Y3WFV4-F1
#
_cell.length_a   1.000
_cell.length_b   1.000
_cell.length_c   1.000
_cell.angle_alpha   90.00
_cell.angle_beta   90.00
_cell.angle_gamma   90.00
#
_symmetry.space_group_name_H-M   'P 1'
#
loop_
_entity.id
_entity.type
_entity.pdbx_description
1 polymer ?
#
loop_
_entity_poly.entity_id
_entity_poly.type
_entity_poly.pdbx_seq_one_letter_code
_entity_poly.pdbx_strand_id
1 'polypeptide(L)'
;MTPDAFKASLANAEPPQGVSVPLVALWWAAKGDWNKAHVIVQPVVGPEAAWVHAYLHRLDGREIGNAAYWYRRADKPFGKGSSEDEWNQIVAELLGGGNG
;
A
#
# COMPACT_ATOMS: atom_id res chain seq x y z
N MET A 1 6.68 -10.54 -10.00
CA MET A 1 7.51 -10.72 -8.79
C MET A 1 6.64 -11.35 -7.71
N THR A 2 7.17 -12.23 -6.85
CA THR A 2 6.37 -12.82 -5.75
C THR A 2 6.29 -11.88 -4.53
N PRO A 3 5.30 -12.03 -3.65
CA PRO A 3 5.20 -11.24 -2.41
C PRO A 3 6.44 -11.41 -1.52
N ASP A 4 6.98 -12.62 -1.39
CA ASP A 4 8.22 -12.86 -0.63
C ASP A 4 9.43 -12.14 -1.23
N ALA A 5 9.56 -12.13 -2.57
CA ALA A 5 10.62 -11.38 -3.24
C ALA A 5 10.44 -9.86 -3.07
N PHE A 6 9.19 -9.37 -3.10
CA PHE A 6 8.89 -7.98 -2.79
C PHE A 6 9.30 -7.61 -1.36
N LYS A 7 8.95 -8.45 -0.38
CA LYS A 7 9.31 -8.24 1.03
C LYS A 7 10.82 -8.30 1.24
N ALA A 8 11.51 -9.25 0.63
CA ALA A 8 12.96 -9.36 0.70
C ALA A 8 13.66 -8.09 0.16
N SER A 9 13.07 -7.43 -0.84
CA SER A 9 13.63 -6.20 -1.42
C SER A 9 13.67 -5.01 -0.45
N LEU A 10 12.97 -5.06 0.69
CA LEU A 10 13.01 -3.99 1.70
C LEU A 10 14.43 -3.77 2.28
N ALA A 11 15.30 -4.79 2.17
CA ALA A 11 16.72 -4.69 2.53
C ALA A 11 17.53 -3.78 1.58
N ASN A 12 17.01 -3.48 0.38
CA ASN A 12 17.67 -2.63 -0.60
C ASN A 12 17.46 -1.13 -0.30
N ALA A 13 18.26 -0.28 -0.94
CA ALA A 13 18.11 1.17 -0.86
C ALA A 13 16.94 1.70 -1.69
N GLU A 14 16.53 0.97 -2.72
CA GLU A 14 15.51 1.37 -3.69
C GLU A 14 14.48 0.24 -3.92
N PRO A 15 13.23 0.60 -4.26
CA PRO A 15 12.19 -0.36 -4.58
C PRO A 15 12.50 -1.12 -5.87
N PRO A 16 11.96 -2.35 -6.04
CA PRO A 16 12.13 -3.13 -7.26
C PRO A 16 11.65 -2.37 -8.51
N GLN A 17 12.41 -2.47 -9.60
CA GLN A 17 12.01 -1.88 -10.87
C GLN A 17 10.83 -2.63 -11.49
N GLY A 18 9.99 -1.91 -12.25
CA GLY A 18 8.87 -2.49 -12.98
C GLY A 18 7.65 -2.86 -12.14
N VAL A 19 7.62 -2.51 -10.84
CA VAL A 19 6.40 -2.59 -10.01
C VAL A 19 5.55 -1.34 -10.17
N SER A 20 4.24 -1.46 -9.91
CA SER A 20 3.31 -0.35 -9.98
C SER A 20 3.59 0.73 -8.93
N VAL A 21 3.15 1.97 -9.19
CA VAL A 21 3.33 3.09 -8.25
C VAL A 21 2.72 2.83 -6.86
N PRO A 22 1.53 2.22 -6.72
CA PRO A 22 1.01 1.83 -5.40
C PRO A 22 1.92 0.85 -4.64
N LEU A 23 2.56 -0.10 -5.34
CA LEU A 23 3.55 -0.99 -4.73
C LEU A 23 4.81 -0.22 -4.29
N VAL A 24 5.30 0.72 -5.09
CA VAL A 24 6.41 1.61 -4.70
C VAL A 24 6.07 2.35 -3.40
N ALA A 25 4.85 2.87 -3.26
CA ALA A 25 4.41 3.55 -2.04
C ALA A 25 4.39 2.60 -0.83
N LEU A 26 3.82 1.39 -0.97
CA LEU A 26 3.83 0.37 0.10
C LEU A 26 5.25 0.00 0.53
N TRP A 27 6.20 -0.05 -0.40
CA TRP A 27 7.61 -0.32 -0.09
C TRP A 27 8.19 0.74 0.84
N TRP A 28 7.98 2.02 0.55
CA TRP A 28 8.43 3.11 1.42
C TRP A 28 7.72 3.12 2.77
N ALA A 29 6.42 2.79 2.79
CA ALA A 29 5.65 2.67 4.03
C ALA A 29 6.24 1.59 4.96
N ALA A 30 6.58 0.41 4.42
CA ALA A 30 7.22 -0.67 5.17
C ALA A 30 8.62 -0.32 5.68
N LYS A 31 9.32 0.63 5.04
CA LYS A 31 10.57 1.19 5.54
C LYS A 31 10.40 2.29 6.58
N GLY A 32 9.16 2.60 6.95
CA GLY A 32 8.83 3.66 7.91
C GLY A 32 8.79 5.07 7.30
N ASP A 33 8.96 5.22 5.99
CA ASP A 33 8.87 6.52 5.31
C ASP A 33 7.45 6.75 4.79
N TRP A 34 6.54 7.00 5.73
CA TRP A 34 5.14 7.26 5.46
C TRP A 34 4.93 8.45 4.52
N ASN A 35 5.69 9.54 4.71
CA ASN A 35 5.53 10.75 3.90
C ASN A 35 5.86 10.47 2.44
N LYS A 36 6.99 9.81 2.18
CA LYS A 36 7.39 9.44 0.82
C LYS A 36 6.38 8.50 0.19
N ALA A 37 5.88 7.51 0.93
CA ALA A 37 4.82 6.63 0.46
C ALA A 37 3.57 7.43 0.03
N HIS A 38 3.11 8.35 0.88
CA HIS A 38 1.92 9.16 0.62
C HIS A 38 2.10 10.06 -0.61
N VAL A 39 3.23 10.76 -0.73
CA VAL A 39 3.54 11.60 -1.90
C VAL A 39 3.58 10.79 -3.20
N ILE A 40 4.14 9.58 -3.16
CA ILE A 40 4.25 8.71 -4.34
C ILE A 40 2.86 8.25 -4.83
N VAL A 41 1.96 7.87 -3.93
CA VAL A 41 0.63 7.38 -4.32
C VAL A 41 -0.39 8.51 -4.53
N GLN A 42 -0.14 9.71 -4.02
CA GLN A 42 -1.04 10.86 -4.13
C GLN A 42 -1.55 11.18 -5.55
N PRO A 43 -0.71 11.22 -6.61
CA PRO A 43 -1.19 11.54 -7.96
C PRO A 43 -1.87 10.35 -8.66
N VAL A 44 -1.85 9.16 -8.07
CA VAL A 44 -2.35 7.93 -8.70
C VAL A 44 -3.84 7.78 -8.42
N VAL A 45 -4.59 7.45 -9.46
CA VAL A 45 -6.03 7.15 -9.38
C VAL A 45 -6.26 5.66 -9.56
N GLY A 46 -7.41 5.17 -9.09
CA GLY A 46 -7.81 3.77 -9.21
C GLY A 46 -8.00 3.08 -7.85
N PRO A 47 -8.65 1.92 -7.84
CA PRO A 47 -8.97 1.19 -6.61
C PRO A 47 -7.70 0.73 -5.87
N GLU A 48 -6.63 0.36 -6.58
CA GLU A 48 -5.35 -0.05 -6.00
C GLU A 48 -4.68 1.10 -5.25
N ALA A 49 -4.63 2.28 -5.87
CA ALA A 49 -4.08 3.48 -5.25
C ALA A 49 -4.92 3.93 -4.06
N ALA A 50 -6.26 3.85 -4.19
CA ALA A 50 -7.17 4.15 -3.09
C ALA A 50 -6.96 3.21 -1.89
N TRP A 51 -6.67 1.92 -2.12
CA TRP A 51 -6.41 0.98 -1.03
C TRP A 51 -5.11 1.29 -0.30
N VAL A 52 -4.05 1.63 -1.04
CA VAL A 52 -2.78 2.06 -0.44
C VAL A 52 -2.95 3.36 0.34
N HIS A 53 -3.72 4.33 -0.16
CA HIS A 53 -4.09 5.53 0.62
C HIS A 53 -4.82 5.18 1.91
N ALA A 54 -5.77 4.24 1.86
CA ALA A 54 -6.51 3.78 3.03
C ALA A 54 -5.58 3.20 4.11
N TYR A 55 -4.67 2.33 3.70
CA TYR A 55 -3.65 1.74 4.55
C TYR A 55 -2.75 2.81 5.20
N LEU A 56 -2.28 3.79 4.43
CA LEU A 56 -1.43 4.86 4.94
C LEU A 56 -2.15 5.72 5.99
N HIS A 57 -3.41 6.11 5.75
CA HIS A 57 -4.18 6.86 6.74
C HIS A 57 -4.51 6.03 7.99
N ARG A 58 -4.74 4.71 7.83
CA ARG A 58 -4.92 3.81 8.97
C ARG A 58 -3.64 3.71 9.80
N LEU A 59 -2.48 3.60 9.16
CA LEU A 59 -1.18 3.55 9.81
C LEU A 59 -0.84 4.83 10.58
N ASP A 60 -1.22 5.99 10.03
CA ASP A 60 -1.06 7.29 10.69
C ASP A 60 -1.95 7.43 11.94
N GLY A 61 -3.17 6.86 11.90
CA GLY A 61 -4.04 6.70 13.06
C GLY A 61 -4.71 7.98 13.59
N ARG A 62 -4.36 9.17 13.06
CA ARG A 62 -4.92 10.45 13.54
C ARG A 62 -6.35 10.69 13.07
N GLU A 63 -6.68 10.26 11.85
CA GLU A 63 -7.96 10.53 11.19
C GLU A 63 -8.59 9.26 10.61
N ILE A 64 -9.27 8.49 11.46
CA ILE A 64 -9.98 7.26 11.06
C ILE A 64 -10.99 7.53 9.93
N GLY A 65 -11.61 8.71 9.90
CA GLY A 65 -12.53 9.12 8.83
C GLY A 65 -11.87 9.19 7.45
N ASN A 66 -10.63 9.64 7.36
CA ASN A 66 -9.88 9.68 6.10
C ASN A 66 -9.51 8.27 5.65
N ALA A 67 -9.08 7.39 6.57
CA ALA A 67 -8.86 5.99 6.23
C ALA A 67 -10.14 5.33 5.70
N ALA A 68 -11.27 5.50 6.39
CA ALA A 68 -12.56 4.92 5.99
C ALA A 68 -13.03 5.43 4.61
N TYR A 69 -12.80 6.71 4.31
CA TYR A 69 -13.10 7.29 3.01
C TYR A 69 -12.36 6.57 1.87
N TRP A 70 -11.08 6.31 2.06
CA TRP A 70 -10.25 5.65 1.05
C TRP A 70 -10.56 4.15 0.92
N TYR A 71 -10.85 3.44 2.02
CA TYR A 71 -11.34 2.06 1.95
C TYR A 71 -12.60 1.94 1.09
N ARG A 72 -13.55 2.87 1.26
CA ARG A 72 -14.75 2.92 0.44
C ARG A 72 -14.44 3.19 -1.03
N ARG A 73 -13.48 4.07 -1.33
CA ARG A 73 -13.05 4.32 -2.73
C ARG A 73 -12.35 3.11 -3.36
N ALA A 74 -11.71 2.28 -2.55
CA ALA A 74 -11.04 1.06 -2.99
C ALA A 74 -11.98 -0.14 -3.15
N ASP A 75 -13.25 -0.02 -2.75
CA ASP A 75 -14.18 -1.13 -2.58
C ASP A 75 -13.61 -2.24 -1.68
N LYS A 76 -12.95 -1.84 -0.59
CA LYS A 76 -12.33 -2.75 0.38
C LYS A 76 -12.93 -2.55 1.77
N PRO A 77 -13.06 -3.64 2.57
CA PRO A 77 -13.41 -3.50 3.97
C PRO A 77 -12.29 -2.77 4.71
N PHE A 78 -12.63 -2.08 5.80
CA PHE A 78 -11.64 -1.47 6.68
C PHE A 78 -10.65 -2.52 7.19
N GLY A 79 -9.36 -2.18 7.18
CA GLY A 79 -8.26 -3.07 7.58
C GLY A 79 -8.44 -3.61 9.00
N LYS A 80 -8.30 -4.94 9.15
CA LYS A 80 -8.40 -5.66 10.42
C LYS A 80 -7.05 -6.28 10.79
N GLY A 81 -6.81 -6.49 12.08
CA GLY A 81 -5.57 -7.08 12.57
C GLY A 81 -4.39 -6.10 12.55
N SER A 82 -3.17 -6.62 12.42
CA SER A 82 -1.98 -5.77 12.40
C SER A 82 -1.84 -5.00 11.08
N SER A 83 -1.11 -3.89 11.10
CA SER A 83 -0.76 -3.16 9.87
C SER A 83 0.14 -4.00 8.96
N GLU A 84 0.94 -4.91 9.52
CA GLU A 84 1.78 -5.81 8.73
C GLU A 84 0.96 -6.86 7.97
N ASP A 85 -0.06 -7.44 8.61
CA ASP A 85 -0.97 -8.39 7.97
C ASP A 85 -1.68 -7.75 6.78
N GLU A 86 -2.21 -6.54 6.97
CA GLU A 86 -2.86 -5.79 5.89
C GLU A 86 -1.87 -5.45 4.78
N TRP A 87 -0.67 -4.99 5.11
CA TRP A 87 0.36 -4.70 4.12
C TRP A 87 0.68 -5.93 3.25
N ASN A 88 0.83 -7.11 3.87
CA ASN A 88 1.09 -8.36 3.14
C ASN A 88 -0.08 -8.72 2.21
N GLN A 89 -1.33 -8.49 2.64
CA GLN A 89 -2.52 -8.72 1.83
C GLN A 89 -2.54 -7.81 0.60
N ILE A 90 -2.29 -6.51 0.77
CA ILE A 90 -2.28 -5.56 -0.34
C ILE A 90 -1.16 -5.92 -1.33
N VAL A 91 0.05 -6.20 -0.85
CA VAL A 91 1.18 -6.59 -1.71
C VAL A 91 0.85 -7.86 -2.51
N ALA A 92 0.26 -8.87 -1.85
CA ALA A 92 -0.11 -10.12 -2.51
C ALA A 92 -1.15 -9.89 -3.61
N GLU A 93 -2.18 -9.09 -3.34
CA GLU A 93 -3.24 -8.80 -4.31
C GLU A 93 -2.73 -7.96 -5.47
N LEU A 94 -1.96 -6.90 -5.21
CA LEU A 94 -1.44 -6.03 -6.28
C LEU A 94 -0.39 -6.72 -7.17
N LEU A 95 0.34 -7.72 -6.67
CA LEU A 95 1.27 -8.52 -7.47
C LEU A 95 0.59 -9.67 -8.21
N GLY A 96 -0.50 -10.21 -7.67
CA GLY A 96 -1.28 -11.29 -8.29
C GLY A 96 -2.36 -10.81 -9.26
N GLY A 97 -2.82 -9.56 -9.10
CA GLY A 97 -4.02 -9.00 -9.72
C GLY A 97 -3.78 -8.05 -10.89
N GLY A 98 -2.72 -8.24 -11.69
CA GLY A 98 -2.53 -7.53 -12.97
C GLY A 98 -3.54 -7.92 -14.06
N ASN A 99 -4.72 -8.41 -13.71
CA ASN A 99 -5.81 -8.75 -14.62
C ASN A 99 -7.16 -8.51 -13.93
N GLY A 100 -7.82 -7.44 -14.38
CA GLY A 100 -9.21 -7.08 -14.15
C GLY A 100 -9.63 -6.08 -15.21
#